data_AF-A0A2S0MEL2-F1
#
_entry.id   AF-A0A2S0MEL2-F1
#
_cell.length_a   1.000
_cell.length_b   1.000
_cell.length_c   1.000
_cell.angle_alpha   90.00
_cell.angle_beta   90.00
_cell.angle_gamma   90.00
#
_symmetry.space_group_name_H-M   'P 1'
#
loop_
_entity.id
_entity.type
_entity.pdbx_description
1 polymer ?
#
loop_
_entity_poly.entity_id
_entity_poly.type
_entity_poly.pdbx_seq_one_letter_code
_entity_poly.pdbx_strand_id
1 'polypeptide(L)'
;MPLPPPPTKRGARLAHEAVDSTAGRRTRGPVTATAENELEHQPADASARPVKVNTAPARAAGNAPRRSSPATRARKPAEPARPVSKPALLRAQPATTAAPRLPAAPAQRTRKAKASGPKRLFVLDTNVLLHDPVALFRFEEHDIYLPMIVLEELDGHKKGMTEVARNGRQTSRLLDALAGVKGADMVHGLALDSTGHSEATGKLYFQTAPLDVTMPAALPQGKADNQILGVVAALQKLHAKEDAAKDPGHREVVLVSKDINMRVKARALGLAAEDYESDKTLEDGDLLYPGTLQLPPDFWTRQSKTVESWQSGSHTYYRISGPIVPQLQINEFVYFESPGEPSLYARVTEIRDKTAVLKTLKDFTHLKNGVWGVTARNREQNFALNVLMDPEVDFVTLAGTAGTGKTLLALASGLTQVLDDRRYTEIIMTRATVSVGEDIGFLPGTEEEKMGPWMGALDDNLEFLAKGDAGGAGEWGRAATNELIRSRIKIKSMNFMRGRTFLNKWIIIDEAQNLTPKQMKTLITRAGPGTKIICMGNLAQIDTPYLTEGSSGLTYAVDRFKGWPHGGHITLARGERSRLADFASEVL
;
A
#
# COMPACT_ATOMS: atom_id res chain seq x y z
N MET A 1 -39.68 -4.69 -16.99
CA MET A 1 -39.98 -6.13 -16.80
C MET A 1 -39.41 -6.55 -15.45
N PRO A 2 -40.09 -7.38 -14.64
CA PRO A 2 -39.54 -7.86 -13.39
C PRO A 2 -38.50 -8.96 -13.65
N LEU A 3 -37.41 -8.96 -12.87
CA LEU A 3 -36.36 -9.97 -12.93
C LEU A 3 -36.83 -11.29 -12.29
N PRO A 4 -36.32 -12.45 -12.75
CA PRO A 4 -36.66 -13.74 -12.17
C PRO A 4 -36.19 -13.85 -10.70
N PRO A 5 -36.88 -14.66 -9.88
CA PRO A 5 -36.58 -14.78 -8.46
C PRO A 5 -35.19 -15.43 -8.21
N PRO A 6 -34.51 -15.05 -7.13
CA PRO A 6 -33.14 -15.49 -6.85
C PRO A 6 -33.07 -16.98 -6.43
N PRO A 7 -31.96 -17.68 -6.77
CA PRO A 7 -31.80 -19.10 -6.49
C PRO A 7 -31.59 -19.39 -5.01
N THR A 8 -32.16 -20.50 -4.54
CA THR A 8 -32.23 -20.85 -3.11
C THR A 8 -31.08 -21.71 -2.59
N LYS A 9 -30.09 -22.09 -3.42
CA LYS A 9 -28.87 -22.81 -3.00
C LYS A 9 -27.64 -22.43 -3.85
N ARG A 10 -26.44 -22.40 -3.24
CA ARG A 10 -25.15 -22.14 -3.94
C ARG A 10 -24.84 -23.27 -4.93
N GLY A 11 -24.57 -22.90 -6.19
CA GLY A 11 -24.15 -23.83 -7.26
C GLY A 11 -25.26 -24.37 -8.18
N ALA A 12 -26.50 -23.89 -8.07
CA ALA A 12 -27.57 -24.29 -8.99
C ALA A 12 -27.35 -23.71 -10.40
N ARG A 13 -27.39 -24.56 -11.44
CA ARG A 13 -27.38 -24.15 -12.86
C ARG A 13 -28.82 -23.90 -13.34
N LEU A 14 -29.03 -22.81 -14.08
CA LEU A 14 -30.32 -22.48 -14.71
C LEU A 14 -30.67 -23.52 -15.78
N ALA A 15 -31.91 -23.99 -15.79
CA ALA A 15 -32.42 -24.90 -16.82
C ALA A 15 -32.61 -24.14 -18.15
N HIS A 16 -32.20 -24.77 -19.26
CA HIS A 16 -32.22 -24.18 -20.61
C HIS A 16 -33.60 -23.70 -21.08
N GLU A 17 -34.69 -24.22 -20.50
CA GLU A 17 -36.07 -23.82 -20.84
C GLU A 17 -36.45 -22.42 -20.34
N ALA A 18 -35.69 -21.82 -19.42
CA ALA A 18 -35.90 -20.45 -18.95
C ALA A 18 -35.31 -19.38 -19.89
N VAL A 19 -34.54 -19.78 -20.90
CA VAL A 19 -33.87 -18.85 -21.85
C VAL A 19 -34.67 -18.69 -23.15
N ASP A 20 -35.47 -19.68 -23.55
CA ASP A 20 -36.12 -19.71 -24.87
C ASP A 20 -37.57 -19.16 -24.92
N SER A 21 -38.12 -18.63 -23.82
CA SER A 21 -39.50 -18.10 -23.81
C SER A 21 -39.64 -16.59 -24.12
N THR A 22 -38.55 -15.88 -24.45
CA THR A 22 -38.59 -14.42 -24.72
C THR A 22 -38.43 -14.01 -26.19
N ALA A 23 -38.57 -14.92 -27.15
CA ALA A 23 -38.52 -14.58 -28.58
C ALA A 23 -39.86 -14.86 -29.30
N GLY A 24 -40.84 -13.99 -29.07
CA GLY A 24 -42.10 -13.95 -29.81
C GLY A 24 -41.92 -13.40 -31.23
N ARG A 25 -41.87 -14.30 -32.20
CA ARG A 25 -41.80 -14.08 -33.65
C ARG A 25 -43.15 -13.56 -34.19
N ARG A 26 -43.17 -12.43 -34.92
CA ARG A 26 -44.22 -12.10 -35.92
C ARG A 26 -43.79 -12.58 -37.31
N THR A 27 -44.75 -13.05 -38.08
CA THR A 27 -44.66 -13.99 -39.20
C THR A 27 -44.61 -13.35 -40.61
N ARG A 28 -43.83 -14.01 -41.51
CA ARG A 28 -43.96 -14.24 -42.99
C ARG A 28 -43.93 -13.00 -43.93
N GLY A 29 -43.28 -13.02 -45.10
CA GLY A 29 -42.75 -14.07 -45.99
C GLY A 29 -41.73 -13.51 -47.04
N PRO A 30 -41.30 -14.27 -48.07
CA PRO A 30 -39.88 -14.30 -48.45
C PRO A 30 -39.50 -13.97 -49.92
N VAL A 31 -38.17 -13.83 -50.14
CA VAL A 31 -37.33 -13.90 -51.38
C VAL A 31 -37.53 -12.75 -52.41
N THR A 32 -36.53 -12.13 -53.08
CA THR A 32 -35.26 -12.55 -53.71
C THR A 32 -34.30 -11.36 -53.94
N ALA A 33 -33.01 -11.70 -54.14
CA ALA A 33 -31.83 -10.87 -54.37
C ALA A 33 -31.85 -9.92 -55.59
N THR A 34 -31.00 -8.88 -55.57
CA THR A 34 -29.84 -8.62 -56.47
C THR A 34 -29.48 -7.12 -56.56
N ALA A 35 -28.20 -6.86 -56.91
CA ALA A 35 -27.59 -5.63 -57.46
C ALA A 35 -27.36 -4.46 -56.47
N GLU A 36 -26.10 -4.08 -56.19
CA GLU A 36 -25.28 -3.16 -57.00
C GLU A 36 -25.97 -1.80 -57.21
N ASN A 37 -25.48 -0.72 -56.61
CA ASN A 37 -24.55 0.19 -57.29
C ASN A 37 -24.12 1.38 -56.40
N GLU A 38 -22.96 1.89 -56.76
CA GLU A 38 -22.19 3.00 -56.22
C GLU A 38 -22.83 4.39 -56.43
N LEU A 39 -22.08 5.40 -55.94
CA LEU A 39 -22.03 6.82 -56.30
C LEU A 39 -22.74 7.77 -55.31
N GLU A 40 -22.02 8.44 -54.40
CA GLU A 40 -21.08 9.57 -54.62
C GLU A 40 -21.84 10.89 -54.88
N HIS A 41 -21.83 11.81 -53.91
CA HIS A 41 -21.46 13.23 -54.07
C HIS A 41 -21.75 14.06 -52.80
N GLN A 42 -20.67 14.62 -52.26
CA GLN A 42 -20.58 15.82 -51.41
C GLN A 42 -20.93 17.11 -52.21
N PRO A 43 -20.80 18.35 -51.70
CA PRO A 43 -21.08 18.96 -50.38
C PRO A 43 -21.78 20.35 -50.52
N ALA A 44 -21.69 21.18 -49.45
CA ALA A 44 -21.79 22.65 -49.40
C ALA A 44 -23.21 23.26 -49.31
N ASP A 45 -23.50 24.38 -48.62
CA ASP A 45 -22.82 25.25 -47.66
C ASP A 45 -23.86 26.32 -47.19
N ALA A 46 -23.57 26.97 -46.06
CA ALA A 46 -23.85 28.38 -45.74
C ALA A 46 -25.26 28.94 -45.40
N SER A 47 -25.18 29.83 -44.40
CA SER A 47 -25.99 31.03 -44.08
C SER A 47 -27.27 30.82 -43.25
N ALA A 48 -27.44 31.34 -42.03
CA ALA A 48 -27.17 32.61 -41.34
C ALA A 48 -28.39 33.58 -41.30
N ARG A 49 -28.86 33.79 -40.05
CA ARG A 49 -29.41 35.04 -39.44
C ARG A 49 -30.91 35.38 -39.71
N PRO A 50 -31.53 36.31 -38.93
CA PRO A 50 -32.20 36.08 -37.64
C PRO A 50 -33.62 36.75 -37.62
N VAL A 51 -34.29 36.96 -36.47
CA VAL A 51 -35.11 38.18 -36.13
C VAL A 51 -35.95 38.07 -34.82
N LYS A 52 -35.72 39.05 -33.94
CA LYS A 52 -36.57 39.88 -33.02
C LYS A 52 -37.70 39.33 -32.13
N VAL A 53 -37.48 39.48 -30.80
CA VAL A 53 -38.16 40.35 -29.79
C VAL A 53 -39.56 40.94 -30.11
N ASN A 54 -40.56 40.72 -29.22
CA ASN A 54 -41.24 41.78 -28.43
C ASN A 54 -42.35 41.30 -27.45
N THR A 55 -42.38 41.97 -26.28
CA THR A 55 -43.52 42.46 -25.45
C THR A 55 -44.49 41.56 -24.65
N ALA A 56 -44.64 41.93 -23.37
CA ALA A 56 -45.66 41.57 -22.36
C ALA A 56 -47.00 42.34 -22.56
N PRO A 57 -48.00 42.45 -21.63
CA PRO A 57 -48.25 41.83 -20.29
C PRO A 57 -49.74 41.47 -19.96
N ALA A 58 -50.01 41.14 -18.67
CA ALA A 58 -51.29 41.12 -17.90
C ALA A 58 -52.12 39.81 -17.98
N ARG A 59 -52.82 39.26 -16.96
CA ARG A 59 -53.61 39.73 -15.78
C ARG A 59 -53.77 38.51 -14.82
N ALA A 60 -53.64 38.61 -13.48
CA ALA A 60 -54.64 38.92 -12.45
C ALA A 60 -55.13 37.72 -11.58
N ALA A 61 -55.52 38.08 -10.33
CA ALA A 61 -56.17 37.33 -9.24
C ALA A 61 -55.21 36.72 -8.20
N GLY A 62 -55.26 37.00 -6.90
CA GLY A 62 -56.22 37.74 -6.09
C GLY A 62 -56.47 36.95 -4.79
N ASN A 63 -55.92 37.40 -3.65
CA ASN A 63 -56.65 37.59 -2.38
C ASN A 63 -55.72 37.92 -1.20
N ALA A 64 -56.21 38.85 -0.40
CA ALA A 64 -55.62 39.43 0.80
C ALA A 64 -56.03 38.65 2.09
N PRO A 65 -55.49 38.99 3.27
CA PRO A 65 -55.19 38.03 4.35
C PRO A 65 -56.16 38.07 5.54
N ARG A 66 -56.12 37.04 6.39
CA ARG A 66 -56.54 37.15 7.81
C ARG A 66 -55.63 36.38 8.76
N ARG A 67 -55.36 37.07 9.88
CA ARG A 67 -54.58 36.74 11.07
C ARG A 67 -55.12 35.51 11.82
N SER A 68 -54.23 34.77 12.51
CA SER A 68 -54.29 34.55 13.96
C SER A 68 -53.14 33.67 14.49
N SER A 69 -52.66 34.05 15.66
CA SER A 69 -51.66 33.40 16.51
C SER A 69 -52.12 32.04 17.04
N PRO A 70 -51.22 31.14 17.51
CA PRO A 70 -51.59 30.08 18.43
C PRO A 70 -51.13 30.38 19.86
N ALA A 71 -52.05 30.10 20.78
CA ALA A 71 -51.91 30.18 22.21
C ALA A 71 -51.23 28.94 22.82
N THR A 72 -50.64 29.17 23.99
CA THR A 72 -50.04 28.24 24.94
C THR A 72 -51.04 27.21 25.47
N ARG A 73 -50.62 25.95 25.64
CA ARG A 73 -51.23 25.04 26.63
C ARG A 73 -50.21 24.03 27.18
N ALA A 74 -50.04 24.10 28.49
CA ALA A 74 -49.21 23.23 29.32
C ALA A 74 -49.77 21.80 29.43
N ARG A 75 -48.88 20.81 29.61
CA ARG A 75 -49.20 19.50 30.19
C ARG A 75 -48.24 19.19 31.35
N LYS A 76 -48.83 18.70 32.44
CA LYS A 76 -48.26 18.34 33.73
C LYS A 76 -47.42 17.04 33.68
N PRO A 77 -46.57 16.80 34.70
CA PRO A 77 -45.62 15.69 34.78
C PRO A 77 -46.23 14.45 35.46
N ALA A 78 -45.66 13.27 35.20
CA ALA A 78 -45.94 12.02 35.93
C ALA A 78 -44.64 11.45 36.53
N GLU A 79 -44.78 11.01 37.78
CA GLU A 79 -43.78 10.58 38.76
C GLU A 79 -43.32 9.11 38.61
N PRO A 80 -42.35 8.63 39.42
CA PRO A 80 -41.42 7.56 39.09
C PRO A 80 -41.84 6.16 39.59
N ALA A 81 -41.29 5.11 38.96
CA ALA A 81 -41.37 3.74 39.46
C ALA A 81 -40.05 3.31 40.12
N ARG A 82 -40.18 2.70 41.30
CA ARG A 82 -39.16 2.16 42.20
C ARG A 82 -38.65 0.76 41.77
N PRO A 83 -37.56 0.25 42.39
CA PRO A 83 -36.64 -0.75 41.82
C PRO A 83 -36.97 -2.20 42.23
N VAL A 84 -36.54 -3.19 41.44
CA VAL A 84 -36.63 -4.62 41.80
C VAL A 84 -35.38 -5.41 41.36
N SER A 85 -34.66 -5.87 42.39
CA SER A 85 -33.79 -7.03 42.62
C SER A 85 -33.02 -7.79 41.51
N LYS A 86 -31.75 -8.06 41.86
CA LYS A 86 -30.87 -9.15 41.36
C LYS A 86 -31.46 -10.54 41.63
N PRO A 87 -31.09 -11.55 40.80
CA PRO A 87 -30.92 -12.91 41.30
C PRO A 87 -29.46 -13.41 41.23
N ALA A 88 -29.10 -14.03 42.35
CA ALA A 88 -28.10 -15.04 42.69
C ALA A 88 -27.10 -15.62 41.66
N LEU A 89 -25.88 -15.75 42.18
CA LEU A 89 -24.74 -16.53 41.68
C LEU A 89 -25.05 -18.03 41.56
N LEU A 90 -24.68 -18.60 40.42
CA LEU A 90 -24.40 -20.04 40.28
C LEU A 90 -22.88 -20.25 40.35
N ARG A 91 -22.49 -21.12 41.28
CA ARG A 91 -21.12 -21.48 41.64
C ARG A 91 -20.63 -22.53 40.62
N ALA A 92 -19.70 -22.16 39.75
CA ALA A 92 -18.97 -23.11 38.90
C ALA A 92 -17.58 -23.39 39.51
N GLN A 93 -17.24 -24.67 39.62
CA GLN A 93 -15.95 -25.18 40.07
C GLN A 93 -14.84 -24.90 39.02
N PRO A 94 -13.56 -24.81 39.44
CA PRO A 94 -12.49 -24.32 38.57
C PRO A 94 -12.08 -25.36 37.52
N ALA A 95 -12.22 -25.00 36.25
CA ALA A 95 -11.54 -25.68 35.16
C ALA A 95 -10.06 -25.25 35.14
N THR A 96 -9.17 -26.23 35.31
CA THR A 96 -7.73 -26.12 35.15
C THR A 96 -7.38 -25.66 33.74
N THR A 97 -7.15 -24.36 33.57
CA THR A 97 -6.60 -23.78 32.34
C THR A 97 -5.09 -23.75 32.47
N ALA A 98 -4.42 -24.52 31.59
CA ALA A 98 -2.99 -24.47 31.41
C ALA A 98 -2.55 -23.06 31.02
N ALA A 99 -1.50 -22.55 31.67
CA ALA A 99 -0.92 -21.24 31.41
C ALA A 99 -0.43 -21.13 29.95
N PRO A 100 -0.63 -19.98 29.28
CA PRO A 100 0.05 -19.71 28.02
C PRO A 100 1.54 -19.58 28.30
N ARG A 101 2.36 -20.42 27.65
CA ARG A 101 3.82 -20.29 27.67
C ARG A 101 4.19 -18.97 26.98
N LEU A 102 4.94 -18.13 27.70
CA LEU A 102 5.56 -16.90 27.20
C LEU A 102 6.44 -17.20 25.98
N PRO A 103 6.44 -16.36 24.93
CA PRO A 103 7.43 -16.44 23.88
C PRO A 103 8.82 -16.13 24.46
N ALA A 104 9.80 -16.98 24.17
CA ALA A 104 11.19 -16.77 24.55
C ALA A 104 11.74 -15.49 23.88
N ALA A 105 12.57 -14.75 24.62
CA ALA A 105 13.22 -13.53 24.17
C ALA A 105 14.06 -13.74 22.89
N PRO A 106 14.17 -12.72 22.01
CA PRO A 106 14.97 -12.82 20.81
C PRO A 106 16.46 -12.93 21.17
N ALA A 107 17.08 -14.04 20.78
CA ALA A 107 18.51 -14.23 20.91
C ALA A 107 19.26 -13.18 20.09
N GLN A 108 20.31 -12.61 20.69
CA GLN A 108 21.24 -11.70 20.03
C GLN A 108 21.76 -12.33 18.73
N ARG A 109 21.56 -11.65 17.60
CA ARG A 109 22.15 -12.01 16.30
C ARG A 109 23.68 -11.94 16.42
N THR A 110 24.28 -13.08 16.68
CA THR A 110 25.68 -13.33 16.36
C THR A 110 25.86 -13.15 14.84
N ARG A 111 26.95 -12.49 14.42
CA ARG A 111 27.39 -12.52 13.02
C ARG A 111 27.34 -14.00 12.57
N LYS A 112 26.55 -14.33 11.55
CA LYS A 112 26.50 -15.68 10.99
C LYS A 112 27.95 -16.12 10.75
N ALA A 113 28.39 -17.13 11.48
CA ALA A 113 29.60 -17.84 11.14
C ALA A 113 29.43 -18.35 9.70
N LYS A 114 30.48 -18.27 8.88
CA LYS A 114 30.50 -18.88 7.54
C LYS A 114 29.88 -20.26 7.63
N ALA A 115 28.80 -20.49 6.88
CA ALA A 115 28.20 -21.80 6.81
C ALA A 115 29.28 -22.77 6.29
N SER A 116 29.72 -23.71 7.14
CA SER A 116 30.67 -24.75 6.74
C SER A 116 29.93 -25.93 6.10
N GLY A 117 28.93 -25.63 5.26
CA GLY A 117 28.17 -26.62 4.52
C GLY A 117 28.91 -27.05 3.25
N PRO A 118 28.57 -28.22 2.67
CA PRO A 118 29.09 -28.59 1.35
C PRO A 118 28.63 -27.55 0.31
N LYS A 119 29.53 -27.19 -0.61
CA LYS A 119 29.20 -26.26 -1.70
C LYS A 119 28.15 -26.89 -2.62
N ARG A 120 27.02 -26.20 -2.81
CA ARG A 120 25.94 -26.58 -3.72
C ARG A 120 26.12 -25.94 -5.10
N LEU A 121 25.48 -26.54 -6.10
CA LEU A 121 25.35 -26.00 -7.45
C LEU A 121 23.88 -25.64 -7.72
N PHE A 122 23.60 -24.35 -7.80
CA PHE A 122 22.26 -23.85 -8.08
C PHE A 122 22.02 -23.65 -9.57
N VAL A 123 21.05 -24.35 -10.13
CA VAL A 123 20.59 -24.15 -11.51
C VAL A 123 19.47 -23.11 -11.48
N LEU A 124 19.67 -21.97 -12.13
CA LEU A 124 18.67 -20.89 -12.10
C LEU A 124 17.70 -20.97 -13.27
N ASP A 125 16.44 -20.71 -12.97
CA ASP A 125 15.39 -20.41 -13.94
C ASP A 125 15.51 -18.98 -14.49
N THR A 126 15.10 -18.76 -15.74
CA THR A 126 14.97 -17.44 -16.35
C THR A 126 14.08 -16.51 -15.52
N ASN A 127 12.99 -17.02 -14.95
CA ASN A 127 12.07 -16.22 -14.14
C ASN A 127 12.73 -15.59 -12.91
N VAL A 128 13.74 -16.24 -12.33
CA VAL A 128 14.51 -15.69 -11.21
C VAL A 128 15.27 -14.45 -11.67
N LEU A 129 15.96 -14.55 -12.80
CA LEU A 129 16.77 -13.47 -13.37
C LEU A 129 15.95 -12.32 -13.97
N LEU A 130 14.75 -12.63 -14.48
CA LEU A 130 13.80 -11.62 -14.98
C LEU A 130 13.13 -10.85 -13.85
N HIS A 131 12.98 -11.47 -12.68
CA HIS A 131 12.46 -10.78 -11.50
C HIS A 131 13.54 -10.00 -10.76
N ASP A 132 14.75 -10.57 -10.65
CA ASP A 132 15.85 -9.99 -9.88
C ASP A 132 17.20 -10.15 -10.61
N PRO A 133 17.66 -9.11 -11.31
CA PRO A 133 18.92 -9.15 -12.05
C PRO A 133 20.16 -9.42 -11.19
N VAL A 134 20.11 -9.06 -9.89
CA VAL A 134 21.25 -9.26 -8.99
C VAL A 134 21.21 -10.62 -8.28
N ALA A 135 20.25 -11.49 -8.61
CA ALA A 135 20.15 -12.85 -8.06
C ALA A 135 21.46 -13.64 -8.23
N LEU A 136 22.20 -13.40 -9.32
CA LEU A 136 23.51 -14.01 -9.57
C LEU A 136 24.53 -13.80 -8.44
N PHE A 137 24.34 -12.82 -7.56
CA PHE A 137 25.28 -12.48 -6.50
C PHE A 137 24.76 -12.82 -5.09
N ARG A 138 23.63 -13.54 -4.98
CA ARG A 138 22.96 -13.80 -3.68
C ARG A 138 23.10 -15.23 -3.17
N PHE A 139 23.93 -16.04 -3.81
CA PHE A 139 24.16 -17.44 -3.42
C PHE A 139 25.43 -17.64 -2.58
N GLU A 140 25.97 -16.56 -1.99
CA GLU A 140 27.11 -16.57 -1.06
C GLU A 140 28.32 -17.38 -1.60
N GLU A 141 28.69 -18.49 -0.96
CA GLU A 141 29.79 -19.38 -1.37
C GLU A 141 29.43 -20.42 -2.44
N HIS A 142 28.15 -20.49 -2.82
CA HIS A 142 27.63 -21.53 -3.72
C HIS A 142 27.79 -21.17 -5.19
N ASP A 143 27.90 -22.20 -6.02
CA ASP A 143 28.08 -22.05 -7.45
C ASP A 143 26.73 -21.96 -8.16
N ILE A 144 26.72 -21.27 -9.29
CA ILE A 144 25.54 -21.03 -10.11
C ILE A 144 25.75 -21.66 -11.49
N TYR A 145 24.73 -22.31 -12.02
CA TYR A 145 24.72 -22.86 -13.38
C TYR A 145 23.57 -22.25 -14.19
N LEU A 146 23.88 -21.74 -15.39
CA LEU A 146 22.90 -21.23 -16.34
C LEU A 146 22.77 -22.17 -17.56
N PRO A 147 21.61 -22.85 -17.71
CA PRO A 147 21.27 -23.56 -18.93
C PRO A 147 21.26 -22.64 -20.15
N MET A 148 21.55 -23.17 -21.35
CA MET A 148 21.58 -22.34 -22.56
C MET A 148 20.21 -21.74 -22.90
N ILE A 149 19.14 -22.49 -22.66
CA ILE A 149 17.77 -22.03 -22.86
C ILE A 149 17.46 -20.77 -22.03
N VAL A 150 18.07 -20.61 -20.85
CA VAL A 150 17.87 -19.41 -20.03
C VAL A 150 18.44 -18.17 -20.72
N LEU A 151 19.57 -18.30 -21.43
CA LEU A 151 20.12 -17.17 -22.20
C LEU A 151 19.26 -16.84 -23.41
N GLU A 152 18.70 -17.85 -24.09
CA GLU A 152 17.77 -17.65 -25.21
C GLU A 152 16.50 -16.94 -24.75
N GLU A 153 15.90 -17.35 -23.62
CA GLU A 153 14.73 -16.69 -23.06
C GLU A 153 15.04 -15.27 -22.59
N LEU A 154 16.17 -15.06 -21.92
CA LEU A 154 16.62 -13.71 -21.53
C LEU A 154 16.74 -12.80 -22.75
N ASP A 155 17.22 -13.30 -23.89
CA ASP A 155 17.31 -12.52 -25.13
C ASP A 155 15.93 -12.20 -25.70
N GLY A 156 15.03 -13.19 -25.74
CA GLY A 156 13.64 -13.02 -26.15
C GLY A 156 12.90 -11.94 -25.34
N HIS A 157 13.18 -11.87 -24.03
CA HIS A 157 12.55 -10.93 -23.11
C HIS A 157 13.13 -9.51 -23.11
N LYS A 158 14.19 -9.20 -23.88
CA LYS A 158 14.77 -7.83 -23.94
C LYS A 158 13.90 -6.79 -24.66
N LYS A 159 12.87 -7.23 -25.38
CA LYS A 159 12.03 -6.36 -26.22
C LYS A 159 10.94 -5.65 -25.39
N GLY A 160 10.79 -4.35 -25.59
CA GLY A 160 9.76 -3.53 -24.95
C GLY A 160 10.20 -2.74 -23.71
N MET A 161 9.21 -2.12 -23.06
CA MET A 161 9.39 -1.14 -21.97
C MET A 161 8.98 -1.66 -20.59
N THR A 162 8.65 -2.95 -20.48
CA THR A 162 8.22 -3.59 -19.23
C THR A 162 9.38 -3.73 -18.24
N GLU A 163 9.04 -3.91 -16.96
CA GLU A 163 10.04 -4.18 -15.92
C GLU A 163 10.82 -5.48 -16.19
N VAL A 164 10.13 -6.52 -16.66
CA VAL A 164 10.73 -7.77 -17.12
C VAL A 164 11.77 -7.52 -18.21
N ALA A 165 11.46 -6.69 -19.22
CA ALA A 165 12.41 -6.36 -20.28
C ALA A 165 13.60 -5.51 -19.78
N ARG A 166 13.36 -4.61 -18.82
CA ARG A 166 14.43 -3.85 -18.16
C ARG A 166 15.36 -4.79 -17.40
N ASN A 167 14.80 -5.72 -16.63
CA ASN A 167 15.54 -6.67 -15.82
C ASN A 167 16.34 -7.62 -16.71
N GLY A 168 15.76 -8.19 -17.78
CA GLY A 168 16.50 -9.00 -18.75
C GLY A 168 17.70 -8.27 -19.38
N ARG A 169 17.55 -6.98 -19.72
CA ARG A 169 18.67 -6.13 -20.17
C ARG A 169 19.72 -5.92 -19.08
N GLN A 170 19.30 -5.72 -17.83
CA GLN A 170 20.22 -5.54 -16.70
C GLN A 170 21.00 -6.84 -16.41
N THR A 171 20.34 -7.99 -16.37
CA THR A 171 20.97 -9.31 -16.22
C THR A 171 21.99 -9.54 -17.32
N SER A 172 21.64 -9.24 -18.58
CA SER A 172 22.57 -9.40 -19.71
C SER A 172 23.82 -8.53 -19.59
N ARG A 173 23.69 -7.30 -19.08
CA ARG A 173 24.85 -6.43 -18.81
C ARG A 173 25.73 -6.96 -17.68
N LEU A 174 25.14 -7.58 -16.66
CA LEU A 174 25.89 -8.17 -15.56
C LEU A 174 26.65 -9.43 -16.02
N LEU A 175 26.02 -10.27 -16.86
CA LEU A 175 26.68 -11.42 -17.49
C LEU A 175 27.84 -10.97 -18.38
N ASP A 176 27.64 -9.93 -19.19
CA ASP A 176 28.68 -9.36 -20.06
C ASP A 176 29.85 -8.77 -19.24
N ALA A 177 29.56 -8.08 -18.13
CA ALA A 177 30.58 -7.57 -17.23
C ALA A 177 31.42 -8.69 -16.58
N LEU A 178 30.79 -9.81 -16.19
CA LEU A 178 31.50 -10.98 -15.66
C LEU A 178 32.37 -11.65 -16.73
N ALA A 179 31.88 -11.75 -17.96
CA ALA A 179 32.64 -12.34 -19.07
C ALA A 179 33.80 -11.43 -19.53
N GLY A 180 33.69 -10.11 -19.35
CA GLY A 180 34.70 -9.13 -19.74
C GLY A 180 35.92 -9.01 -18.80
N VAL A 181 35.94 -9.74 -17.69
CA VAL A 181 37.08 -9.71 -16.73
C VAL A 181 38.32 -10.39 -17.35
N LYS A 182 39.50 -9.78 -17.19
CA LYS A 182 40.75 -10.34 -17.71
C LYS A 182 41.04 -11.72 -17.10
N GLY A 183 41.16 -12.75 -17.94
CA GLY A 183 41.37 -14.13 -17.52
C GLY A 183 40.08 -14.92 -17.25
N ALA A 184 38.91 -14.37 -17.60
CA ALA A 184 37.64 -15.08 -17.58
C ALA A 184 37.70 -16.31 -18.51
N ASP A 185 37.36 -17.47 -17.97
CA ASP A 185 37.25 -18.72 -18.71
C ASP A 185 35.85 -19.29 -18.54
N MET A 186 35.06 -19.28 -19.62
CA MET A 186 33.68 -19.79 -19.61
C MET A 186 33.61 -21.29 -19.34
N VAL A 187 34.70 -22.03 -19.58
CA VAL A 187 34.79 -23.48 -19.33
C VAL A 187 35.03 -23.77 -17.84
N HIS A 188 35.85 -22.98 -17.17
CA HIS A 188 36.19 -23.17 -15.74
C HIS A 188 35.32 -22.32 -14.78
N GLY A 189 34.34 -21.61 -15.31
CA GLY A 189 33.39 -20.77 -14.58
C GLY A 189 33.92 -19.37 -14.29
N LEU A 190 33.02 -18.38 -14.26
CA LEU A 190 33.30 -16.98 -13.98
C LEU A 190 33.18 -16.70 -12.48
N ALA A 191 34.18 -16.06 -11.87
CA ALA A 191 34.12 -15.69 -10.46
C ALA A 191 33.09 -14.56 -10.22
N LEU A 192 32.13 -14.76 -9.32
CA LEU A 192 31.02 -13.82 -9.09
C LEU A 192 31.45 -12.55 -8.34
N ASP A 193 32.52 -12.62 -7.54
CA ASP A 193 33.08 -11.50 -6.78
C ASP A 193 33.89 -10.50 -7.62
N SER A 194 34.23 -10.87 -8.86
CA SER A 194 35.10 -10.11 -9.75
C SER A 194 34.57 -8.74 -10.19
N THR A 195 33.28 -8.48 -10.04
CA THR A 195 32.61 -7.24 -10.46
C THR A 195 32.21 -6.32 -9.30
N GLY A 196 32.79 -6.53 -8.11
CA GLY A 196 32.57 -5.68 -6.92
C GLY A 196 31.58 -6.25 -5.90
N HIS A 197 31.15 -7.49 -6.08
CA HIS A 197 30.26 -8.22 -5.16
C HIS A 197 31.06 -9.15 -4.25
N SER A 198 31.80 -8.59 -3.28
CA SER A 198 32.74 -9.34 -2.42
C SER A 198 32.13 -10.46 -1.56
N GLU A 199 30.80 -10.46 -1.40
CA GLU A 199 30.07 -11.49 -0.64
C GLU A 199 29.76 -12.74 -1.50
N ALA A 200 29.78 -12.62 -2.83
CA ALA A 200 29.48 -13.70 -3.77
C ALA A 200 30.75 -14.46 -4.17
N THR A 201 31.26 -15.30 -3.27
CA THR A 201 32.54 -16.03 -3.45
C THR A 201 32.44 -17.29 -4.33
N GLY A 202 31.24 -17.62 -4.83
CA GLY A 202 30.99 -18.71 -5.78
C GLY A 202 31.38 -18.40 -7.23
N LYS A 203 31.17 -19.39 -8.11
CA LYS A 203 31.39 -19.26 -9.56
C LYS A 203 30.11 -19.45 -10.37
N LEU A 204 30.04 -18.76 -11.50
CA LEU A 204 29.00 -18.89 -12.52
C LEU A 204 29.47 -19.78 -13.68
N TYR A 205 28.76 -20.87 -13.93
CA TYR A 205 28.96 -21.79 -15.03
C TYR A 205 27.87 -21.66 -16.08
N PHE A 206 28.22 -21.90 -17.33
CA PHE A 206 27.28 -21.98 -18.44
C PHE A 206 27.27 -23.39 -19.01
N GLN A 207 26.16 -23.77 -19.63
CA GLN A 207 26.11 -24.99 -20.43
C GLN A 207 26.93 -24.81 -21.72
N THR A 208 28.16 -25.30 -21.70
CA THR A 208 29.11 -25.25 -22.83
C THR A 208 29.18 -26.55 -23.64
N ALA A 209 28.67 -27.65 -23.09
CA ALA A 209 28.66 -28.96 -23.72
C ALA A 209 27.24 -29.57 -23.77
N PRO A 210 26.95 -30.41 -24.77
CA PRO A 210 25.70 -31.16 -24.80
C PRO A 210 25.66 -32.14 -23.63
N LEU A 211 24.56 -32.12 -22.88
CA LEU A 211 24.29 -33.03 -21.76
C LEU A 211 23.39 -34.17 -22.23
N ASP A 212 23.62 -35.37 -21.70
CA ASP A 212 22.74 -36.52 -21.96
C ASP A 212 21.45 -36.40 -21.14
N VAL A 213 20.41 -35.84 -21.77
CA VAL A 213 19.12 -35.55 -21.14
C VAL A 213 18.15 -36.69 -21.40
N THR A 214 18.09 -37.65 -20.47
CA THR A 214 17.03 -38.68 -20.46
C THR A 214 15.87 -38.22 -19.59
N MET A 215 14.80 -37.69 -20.18
CA MET A 215 13.57 -37.31 -19.46
C MET A 215 12.47 -38.35 -19.66
N PRO A 216 11.58 -38.58 -18.68
CA PRO A 216 10.44 -39.48 -18.85
C PRO A 216 9.56 -39.03 -20.03
N ALA A 217 9.04 -40.00 -20.81
CA ALA A 217 8.20 -39.76 -21.99
C ALA A 217 6.89 -38.98 -21.69
N ALA A 218 6.54 -38.80 -20.43
CA ALA A 218 5.36 -38.06 -19.97
C ALA A 218 5.50 -36.53 -20.04
N LEU A 219 6.71 -35.99 -20.25
CA LEU A 219 6.93 -34.55 -20.35
C LEU A 219 7.03 -34.10 -21.83
N PRO A 220 6.25 -33.08 -22.26
CA PRO A 220 6.34 -32.57 -23.62
C PRO A 220 7.75 -32.11 -23.97
N GLN A 221 8.35 -32.67 -25.02
CA GLN A 221 9.64 -32.22 -25.51
C GLN A 221 9.50 -30.83 -26.16
N GLY A 222 10.46 -29.93 -25.89
CA GLY A 222 10.54 -28.61 -26.54
C GLY A 222 10.02 -27.40 -25.73
N LYS A 223 9.42 -27.59 -24.56
CA LYS A 223 9.15 -26.46 -23.64
C LYS A 223 10.40 -26.10 -22.84
N ALA A 224 10.71 -24.81 -22.72
CA ALA A 224 11.90 -24.32 -22.01
C ALA A 224 12.01 -24.84 -20.58
N ASP A 225 10.93 -24.82 -19.78
CA ASP A 225 10.90 -25.40 -18.42
C ASP A 225 11.42 -26.85 -18.40
N ASN A 226 10.99 -27.65 -19.39
CA ASN A 226 11.33 -29.07 -19.43
C ASN A 226 12.78 -29.29 -19.87
N GLN A 227 13.34 -28.39 -20.66
CA GLN A 227 14.76 -28.39 -21.00
C GLN A 227 15.61 -28.02 -19.78
N ILE A 228 15.20 -27.03 -18.99
CA ILE A 228 15.85 -26.68 -17.72
C ILE A 228 15.84 -27.89 -16.78
N LEU A 229 14.69 -28.53 -16.58
CA LEU A 229 14.58 -29.75 -15.76
C LEU A 229 15.47 -30.88 -16.28
N GLY A 230 15.60 -31.02 -17.60
CA GLY A 230 16.50 -31.98 -18.23
C GLY A 230 17.97 -31.72 -17.93
N VAL A 231 18.38 -30.45 -17.97
CA VAL A 231 19.74 -30.02 -17.59
C VAL A 231 20.01 -30.32 -16.12
N VAL A 232 19.09 -30.01 -15.21
CA VAL A 232 19.21 -30.32 -13.77
C VAL A 232 19.42 -31.82 -13.55
N ALA A 233 18.59 -32.66 -14.19
CA ALA A 233 18.69 -34.12 -14.07
C ALA A 233 20.03 -34.66 -14.61
N ALA A 234 20.52 -34.11 -15.73
CA ALA A 234 21.80 -34.52 -16.31
C ALA A 234 22.99 -34.12 -15.43
N LEU A 235 22.98 -32.89 -14.89
CA LEU A 235 24.00 -32.43 -13.93
C LEU A 235 24.02 -33.28 -12.66
N GLN A 236 22.84 -33.61 -12.11
CA GLN A 236 22.75 -34.48 -10.95
C GLN A 236 23.38 -35.85 -11.21
N LYS A 237 23.19 -36.44 -12.41
CA LYS A 237 23.82 -37.70 -12.79
C LYS A 237 25.33 -37.57 -12.99
N LEU A 238 25.81 -36.47 -13.55
CA LEU A 238 27.25 -36.25 -13.74
C LEU A 238 27.97 -36.15 -12.39
N HIS A 239 27.44 -35.33 -11.48
CA HIS A 239 27.99 -35.17 -10.13
C HIS A 239 27.74 -36.36 -9.20
N ALA A 240 26.87 -37.30 -9.59
CA ALA A 240 26.72 -38.60 -8.92
C ALA A 240 27.72 -39.66 -9.42
N LYS A 241 28.30 -39.49 -10.63
CA LYS A 241 29.25 -40.44 -11.24
C LYS A 241 30.72 -40.10 -10.99
N GLU A 242 31.02 -38.86 -10.61
CA GLU A 242 32.36 -38.47 -10.15
C GLU A 242 32.64 -39.20 -8.82
N ASP A 243 33.55 -40.19 -8.86
CA ASP A 243 33.88 -41.06 -7.73
C ASP A 243 34.08 -40.26 -6.44
N ALA A 244 33.30 -40.59 -5.40
CA ALA A 244 33.43 -40.07 -4.04
C ALA A 244 34.83 -40.28 -3.41
N ALA A 245 35.71 -41.03 -4.08
CA ALA A 245 37.10 -41.27 -3.69
C ALA A 245 38.11 -40.27 -4.28
N LYS A 246 37.75 -39.42 -5.25
CA LYS A 246 38.68 -38.47 -5.91
C LYS A 246 38.35 -36.98 -5.73
N ASP A 247 37.12 -36.63 -5.36
CA ASP A 247 36.74 -35.24 -5.04
C ASP A 247 35.94 -35.20 -3.72
N PRO A 248 36.45 -34.58 -2.64
CA PRO A 248 35.71 -34.40 -1.38
C PRO A 248 34.47 -33.49 -1.50
N GLY A 249 34.28 -32.83 -2.64
CA GLY A 249 33.23 -31.84 -2.86
C GLY A 249 32.03 -32.36 -3.64
N HIS A 250 31.33 -33.40 -3.16
CA HIS A 250 30.01 -33.76 -3.72
C HIS A 250 29.09 -32.53 -3.71
N ARG A 251 28.80 -31.97 -4.89
CA ARG A 251 27.95 -30.79 -5.02
C ARG A 251 26.52 -31.21 -5.26
N GLU A 252 25.67 -30.94 -4.28
CA GLU A 252 24.23 -31.10 -4.44
C GLU A 252 23.73 -30.13 -5.51
N VAL A 253 23.05 -30.65 -6.53
CA VAL A 253 22.46 -29.86 -7.62
C VAL A 253 21.02 -29.50 -7.22
N VAL A 254 20.72 -28.20 -7.16
CA VAL A 254 19.42 -27.69 -6.73
C VAL A 254 18.87 -26.72 -7.78
N LEU A 255 17.62 -26.93 -8.20
CA LEU A 255 16.90 -26.00 -9.06
C LEU A 255 16.35 -24.84 -8.23
N VAL A 256 16.59 -23.61 -8.67
CA VAL A 256 16.03 -22.41 -8.05
C VAL A 256 15.09 -21.72 -9.02
N SER A 257 13.85 -21.56 -8.60
CA SER A 257 12.79 -20.96 -9.43
C SER A 257 11.81 -20.18 -8.58
N LYS A 258 11.12 -19.20 -9.18
CA LYS A 258 9.93 -18.57 -8.62
C LYS A 258 8.62 -19.24 -9.02
N ASP A 259 8.60 -20.07 -10.07
CA ASP A 259 7.38 -20.74 -10.55
C ASP A 259 7.12 -22.01 -9.75
N ILE A 260 5.97 -22.04 -9.06
CA ILE A 260 5.50 -23.21 -8.31
C ILE A 260 5.35 -24.44 -9.22
N ASN A 261 4.90 -24.26 -10.46
CA ASN A 261 4.70 -25.37 -11.39
C ASN A 261 6.03 -26.02 -11.77
N MET A 262 7.08 -25.23 -11.96
CA MET A 262 8.39 -25.79 -12.24
C MET A 262 8.97 -26.53 -11.02
N ARG A 263 8.81 -25.98 -9.81
CA ARG A 263 9.21 -26.66 -8.57
C ARG A 263 8.45 -27.96 -8.33
N VAL A 264 7.14 -27.99 -8.60
CA VAL A 264 6.31 -29.20 -8.49
C VAL A 264 6.76 -30.26 -9.50
N LYS A 265 7.04 -29.89 -10.76
CA LYS A 265 7.57 -30.81 -11.78
C LYS A 265 8.94 -31.37 -11.36
N ALA A 266 9.84 -30.53 -10.85
CA ALA A 266 11.16 -30.95 -10.37
C ALA A 266 11.05 -32.00 -9.25
N ARG A 267 10.21 -31.74 -8.24
CA ARG A 267 9.96 -32.67 -7.13
C ARG A 267 9.34 -33.99 -7.61
N ALA A 268 8.42 -33.92 -8.56
CA ALA A 268 7.82 -35.12 -9.17
C ALA A 268 8.85 -35.98 -9.92
N LEU A 269 9.94 -35.38 -10.40
CA LEU A 269 11.07 -36.06 -11.05
C LEU A 269 12.18 -36.47 -10.06
N GLY A 270 12.02 -36.22 -8.75
CA GLY A 270 13.04 -36.50 -7.74
C GLY A 270 14.21 -35.51 -7.73
N LEU A 271 14.05 -34.34 -8.37
CA LEU A 271 15.07 -33.28 -8.40
C LEU A 271 14.87 -32.33 -7.20
N ALA A 272 15.97 -31.91 -6.57
CA ALA A 272 15.94 -30.91 -5.52
C ALA A 272 15.53 -29.55 -6.13
N ALA A 273 14.55 -28.87 -5.51
CA ALA A 273 14.06 -27.58 -5.98
C ALA A 273 13.66 -26.67 -4.82
N GLU A 274 14.20 -25.46 -4.85
CA GLU A 274 14.03 -24.40 -3.84
C GLU A 274 13.34 -23.17 -4.46
N ASP A 275 12.61 -22.42 -3.63
CA ASP A 275 12.03 -21.14 -4.01
C ASP A 275 13.09 -20.05 -4.00
N TYR A 276 13.03 -19.12 -4.95
CA TYR A 276 13.89 -17.93 -4.91
C TYR A 276 13.24 -16.83 -4.08
N GLU A 277 13.67 -16.73 -2.83
CA GLU A 277 13.29 -15.67 -1.91
C GLU A 277 14.28 -14.51 -2.05
N SER A 278 13.89 -13.45 -2.76
CA SER A 278 14.65 -12.20 -2.78
C SER A 278 14.39 -11.47 -1.47
N ASP A 279 15.34 -11.54 -0.56
CA ASP A 279 15.38 -10.78 0.69
C ASP A 279 15.33 -9.25 0.40
N LYS A 280 14.10 -8.72 0.20
CA LYS A 280 13.70 -7.29 0.04
C LYS A 280 12.27 -7.05 -0.48
N THR A 281 11.43 -8.07 -0.60
CA THR A 281 10.00 -7.84 -0.32
C THR A 281 9.87 -8.08 1.17
N LEU A 282 9.46 -7.08 1.94
CA LEU A 282 9.07 -7.30 3.34
C LEU A 282 8.21 -8.55 3.35
N GLU A 283 8.64 -9.58 4.07
CA GLU A 283 7.86 -10.81 4.19
C GLU A 283 6.45 -10.38 4.62
N ASP A 284 5.40 -10.89 3.97
CA ASP A 284 3.99 -10.55 4.21
C ASP A 284 3.51 -10.94 5.65
N GLY A 285 4.43 -11.09 6.61
CA GLY A 285 4.21 -11.34 8.03
C GLY A 285 5.06 -10.48 8.99
N ASP A 286 5.97 -9.63 8.51
CA ASP A 286 6.59 -8.61 9.35
C ASP A 286 5.57 -7.49 9.56
N LEU A 287 5.06 -7.37 10.80
CA LEU A 287 4.20 -6.25 11.21
C LEU A 287 4.86 -4.95 10.76
N LEU A 288 4.23 -4.26 9.80
CA LEU A 288 4.66 -2.96 9.35
C LEU A 288 4.90 -2.06 10.55
N TYR A 289 6.04 -1.36 10.53
CA TYR A 289 6.38 -0.37 11.56
C TYR A 289 5.16 0.51 11.84
N PRO A 290 4.52 0.42 13.02
CA PRO A 290 3.23 1.06 13.26
C PRO A 290 3.35 2.55 13.56
N GLY A 291 4.58 3.06 13.74
CA GLY A 291 4.84 4.43 14.17
C GLY A 291 4.58 4.68 15.65
N THR A 292 4.21 3.63 16.38
CA THR A 292 3.89 3.70 17.81
C THR A 292 4.49 2.53 18.59
N LEU A 293 4.91 2.80 19.82
CA LEU A 293 5.45 1.79 20.73
C LEU A 293 4.83 1.94 22.13
N GLN A 294 4.30 0.83 22.66
CA GLN A 294 3.90 0.77 24.06
C GLN A 294 5.13 0.60 24.95
N LEU A 295 5.29 1.50 25.90
CA LEU A 295 6.32 1.39 26.92
C LEU A 295 5.95 0.28 27.91
N PRO A 296 6.95 -0.48 28.42
CA PRO A 296 6.71 -1.59 29.32
C PRO A 296 6.10 -1.12 30.65
N PRO A 297 5.32 -1.96 31.36
CA PRO A 297 4.67 -1.57 32.63
C PRO A 297 5.66 -1.11 33.71
N ASP A 298 6.89 -1.59 33.68
CA ASP A 298 7.95 -1.21 34.63
C ASP A 298 8.84 -0.06 34.12
N PHE A 299 8.39 0.68 33.10
CA PHE A 299 9.12 1.79 32.49
C PHE A 299 9.58 2.81 33.53
N TRP A 300 8.66 3.37 34.33
CA TRP A 300 9.02 4.38 35.34
C TRP A 300 9.94 3.80 36.42
N THR A 301 9.69 2.58 36.87
CA THR A 301 10.51 1.89 37.86
C THR A 301 11.95 1.73 37.37
N ARG A 302 12.16 1.31 36.12
CA ARG A 302 13.48 1.16 35.50
C ARG A 302 14.17 2.51 35.26
N GLN A 303 13.43 3.53 34.88
CA GLN A 303 13.96 4.86 34.54
C GLN A 303 14.14 5.78 35.74
N SER A 304 13.57 5.46 36.91
CA SER A 304 13.55 6.29 38.11
C SER A 304 14.91 6.84 38.58
N LYS A 305 16.01 6.15 38.27
CA LYS A 305 17.38 6.56 38.64
C LYS A 305 18.13 7.33 37.55
N THR A 306 17.65 7.32 36.31
CA THR A 306 18.38 7.81 35.14
C THR A 306 17.60 8.82 34.30
N VAL A 307 16.33 9.04 34.60
CA VAL A 307 15.49 9.97 33.84
C VAL A 307 15.79 11.41 34.24
N GLU A 308 16.17 12.22 33.25
CA GLU A 308 16.22 13.67 33.41
C GLU A 308 14.97 14.26 32.78
N SER A 309 14.29 15.16 33.48
CA SER A 309 13.12 15.88 32.95
C SER A 309 13.33 17.38 32.98
N TRP A 310 12.97 18.07 31.90
CA TRP A 310 12.95 19.53 31.86
C TRP A 310 11.75 20.02 31.06
N GLN A 311 11.34 21.26 31.30
CA GLN A 311 10.28 21.91 30.52
C GLN A 311 10.90 22.89 29.53
N SER A 312 10.35 22.92 28.31
CA SER A 312 10.69 23.93 27.31
C SER A 312 9.42 24.31 26.55
N GLY A 313 9.00 25.56 26.72
CA GLY A 313 7.70 26.04 26.26
C GLY A 313 6.54 25.29 26.92
N SER A 314 5.56 24.85 26.12
CA SER A 314 4.40 24.08 26.57
C SER A 314 4.67 22.57 26.70
N HIS A 315 5.89 22.11 26.44
CA HIS A 315 6.22 20.69 26.39
C HIS A 315 7.19 20.31 27.51
N THR A 316 6.99 19.11 28.04
CA THR A 316 7.93 18.46 28.94
C THR A 316 8.77 17.48 28.14
N TYR A 317 10.06 17.44 28.44
CA TYR A 317 11.02 16.55 27.82
C TYR A 317 11.57 15.58 28.86
N TYR A 318 11.78 14.33 28.45
CA TYR A 318 12.37 13.29 29.28
C TYR A 318 13.56 12.68 28.53
N ARG A 319 14.75 12.74 29.11
CA ARG A 319 15.90 11.97 28.63
C ARG A 319 15.89 10.63 29.34
N ILE A 320 15.78 9.56 28.56
CA ILE A 320 15.78 8.18 29.05
C ILE A 320 17.04 7.45 28.58
N SER A 321 17.42 6.41 29.31
CA SER A 321 18.55 5.55 28.95
C SER A 321 18.21 4.08 29.13
N GLY A 322 19.02 3.18 28.55
CA GLY A 322 18.90 1.75 28.79
C GLY A 322 18.41 0.94 27.58
N PRO A 323 17.97 -0.32 27.80
CA PRO A 323 17.84 -1.33 26.75
C PRO A 323 16.69 -1.08 25.75
N ILE A 324 15.80 -0.13 26.04
CA ILE A 324 14.72 0.27 25.13
C ILE A 324 15.20 1.22 24.04
N VAL A 325 16.26 2.01 24.29
CA VAL A 325 16.74 3.05 23.37
C VAL A 325 17.10 2.49 21.98
N PRO A 326 17.80 1.34 21.84
CA PRO A 326 18.09 0.76 20.52
C PRO A 326 16.87 0.31 19.72
N GLN A 327 15.69 0.19 20.35
CA GLN A 327 14.45 -0.19 19.69
C GLN A 327 13.67 1.03 19.18
N LEU A 328 13.97 2.23 19.68
CA LEU A 328 13.26 3.45 19.34
C LEU A 328 13.70 3.98 17.98
N GLN A 329 12.75 4.59 17.27
CA GLN A 329 13.01 5.36 16.06
C GLN A 329 12.75 6.85 16.28
N ILE A 330 13.46 7.72 15.55
CA ILE A 330 13.12 9.15 15.53
C ILE A 330 11.70 9.33 15.00
N ASN A 331 10.95 10.24 15.63
CA ASN A 331 9.54 10.52 15.40
C ASN A 331 8.58 9.35 15.70
N GLU A 332 9.05 8.29 16.34
CA GLU A 332 8.17 7.26 16.90
C GLU A 332 7.38 7.82 18.08
N PHE A 333 6.11 7.48 18.15
CA PHE A 333 5.26 7.86 19.27
C PHE A 333 5.29 6.76 20.34
N VAL A 334 5.58 7.14 21.57
CA VAL A 334 5.59 6.22 22.70
C VAL A 334 4.43 6.52 23.63
N TYR A 335 3.86 5.47 24.20
CA TYR A 335 2.82 5.62 25.20
C TYR A 335 2.98 4.68 26.39
N PHE A 336 2.57 5.17 27.56
CA PHE A 336 2.48 4.40 28.79
C PHE A 336 1.09 4.58 29.38
N GLU A 337 0.44 3.48 29.70
CA GLU A 337 -0.88 3.42 30.32
C GLU A 337 -0.85 2.29 31.33
N SER A 338 -0.99 2.60 32.63
CA SER A 338 -1.03 1.62 33.71
C SER A 338 -2.07 2.05 34.75
N PRO A 339 -2.90 1.14 35.27
CA PRO A 339 -3.88 1.48 36.32
C PRO A 339 -3.20 2.08 37.55
N GLY A 340 -3.62 3.29 37.95
CA GLY A 340 -3.09 3.97 39.14
C GLY A 340 -1.82 4.80 38.91
N GLU A 341 -1.27 4.82 37.69
CA GLU A 341 -0.14 5.68 37.32
C GLU A 341 -0.55 6.71 36.26
N PRO A 342 0.10 7.89 36.21
CA PRO A 342 -0.15 8.87 35.16
C PRO A 342 0.21 8.32 33.77
N SER A 343 -0.70 8.44 32.82
CA SER A 343 -0.41 8.11 31.43
C SER A 343 0.65 9.04 30.85
N LEU A 344 1.52 8.49 29.99
CA LEU A 344 2.49 9.26 29.21
C LEU A 344 2.17 9.10 27.72
N TYR A 345 2.11 10.22 27.01
CA TYR A 345 2.09 10.25 25.55
C TYR A 345 3.20 11.17 25.08
N ALA A 346 4.16 10.63 24.33
CA ALA A 346 5.33 11.39 23.90
C ALA A 346 5.79 10.96 22.50
N ARG A 347 6.66 11.77 21.89
CA ARG A 347 7.35 11.46 20.65
C ARG A 347 8.85 11.43 20.89
N VAL A 348 9.55 10.47 20.29
CA VAL A 348 11.01 10.43 20.26
C VAL A 348 11.51 11.55 19.34
N THR A 349 12.25 12.49 19.92
CA THR A 349 12.78 13.66 19.18
C THR A 349 14.27 13.58 18.92
N GLU A 350 14.99 12.79 19.72
CA GLU A 350 16.43 12.67 19.64
C GLU A 350 16.88 11.30 20.12
N ILE A 351 17.89 10.72 19.47
CA ILE A 351 18.58 9.50 19.91
C ILE A 351 20.08 9.77 19.81
N ARG A 352 20.80 9.62 20.92
CA ARG A 352 22.27 9.71 21.00
C ARG A 352 22.80 8.53 21.79
N ASP A 353 23.56 7.67 21.12
CA ASP A 353 24.17 6.47 21.69
C ASP A 353 23.17 5.60 22.47
N LYS A 354 23.21 5.69 23.81
CA LYS A 354 22.38 4.92 24.75
C LYS A 354 21.27 5.75 25.39
N THR A 355 21.04 6.95 24.88
CA THR A 355 20.03 7.89 25.39
C THR A 355 19.05 8.31 24.31
N ALA A 356 17.80 8.55 24.69
CA ALA A 356 16.77 9.10 23.83
C ALA A 356 16.02 10.22 24.55
N VAL A 357 15.55 11.22 23.80
CA VAL A 357 14.73 12.32 24.32
C VAL A 357 13.30 12.18 23.85
N LEU A 358 12.40 12.02 24.81
CA LEU A 358 10.96 11.99 24.62
C LEU A 358 10.38 13.38 24.86
N LYS A 359 9.55 13.88 23.94
CA LYS A 359 8.81 15.13 24.06
C LYS A 359 7.33 14.83 24.27
N THR A 360 6.71 15.36 25.32
CA THR A 360 5.26 15.21 25.54
C THR A 360 4.47 15.82 24.38
N LEU A 361 3.32 15.24 24.07
CA LEU A 361 2.48 15.69 22.97
C LEU A 361 1.55 16.84 23.36
N LYS A 362 1.10 17.60 22.36
CA LYS A 362 -0.07 18.45 22.50
C LYS A 362 -1.32 17.56 22.49
N ASP A 363 -2.24 17.79 23.42
CA ASP A 363 -3.47 17.03 23.52
C ASP A 363 -4.54 17.58 22.58
N PHE A 364 -4.69 16.98 21.40
CA PHE A 364 -5.72 17.31 20.42
C PHE A 364 -7.09 16.67 20.72
N THR A 365 -7.23 15.88 21.81
CA THR A 365 -8.55 15.38 22.25
C THR A 365 -9.36 16.48 22.92
N HIS A 366 -8.68 17.48 23.48
CA HIS A 366 -9.31 18.61 24.12
C HIS A 366 -9.88 19.63 23.11
N LEU A 367 -11.13 20.06 23.27
CA LEU A 367 -11.84 20.97 22.36
C LEU A 367 -11.08 22.25 21.99
N LYS A 368 -10.38 22.86 22.96
CA LYS A 368 -9.59 24.09 22.71
C LYS A 368 -8.39 23.90 21.79
N ASN A 369 -7.95 22.65 21.59
CA ASN A 369 -6.80 22.33 20.76
C ASN A 369 -7.21 21.82 19.38
N GLY A 370 -8.51 21.83 19.05
CA GLY A 370 -9.00 21.35 17.75
C GLY A 370 -8.28 22.01 16.56
N VAL A 371 -8.05 21.22 15.52
CA VAL A 371 -7.43 21.64 14.25
C VAL A 371 -8.56 21.80 13.25
N TRP A 372 -8.81 23.03 12.79
CA TRP A 372 -9.94 23.37 11.91
C TRP A 372 -11.28 22.81 12.43
N GLY A 373 -11.53 22.94 13.75
CA GLY A 373 -12.73 22.41 14.40
C GLY A 373 -12.75 20.89 14.62
N VAL A 374 -11.70 20.15 14.21
CA VAL A 374 -11.56 18.69 14.40
C VAL A 374 -10.71 18.38 15.63
N THR A 375 -11.23 17.52 16.52
CA THR A 375 -10.49 16.98 17.66
C THR A 375 -10.19 15.49 17.45
N ALA A 376 -9.10 15.03 18.05
CA ALA A 376 -8.78 13.61 18.09
C ALA A 376 -9.77 12.86 19.00
N ARG A 377 -10.28 11.72 18.54
CA ARG A 377 -11.18 10.86 19.33
C ARG A 377 -10.46 9.75 20.08
N ASN A 378 -9.28 9.38 19.58
CA ASN A 378 -8.44 8.36 20.18
C ASN A 378 -6.97 8.77 20.09
N ARG A 379 -6.12 7.96 20.75
CA ARG A 379 -4.67 8.18 20.83
C ARG A 379 -4.00 8.24 19.46
N GLU A 380 -4.38 7.36 18.54
CA GLU A 380 -3.75 7.26 17.22
C GLU A 380 -4.04 8.51 16.38
N GLN A 381 -5.28 9.03 16.44
CA GLN A 381 -5.63 10.32 15.83
C GLN A 381 -4.88 11.49 16.48
N ASN A 382 -4.70 11.46 17.81
CA ASN A 382 -3.91 12.47 18.51
C ASN A 382 -2.45 12.47 18.05
N PHE A 383 -1.86 11.29 17.84
CA PHE A 383 -0.51 11.13 17.28
C PHE A 383 -0.44 11.65 15.84
N ALA A 384 -1.41 11.28 15.01
CA ALA A 384 -1.52 11.75 13.63
C ALA A 384 -1.58 13.28 13.56
N LEU A 385 -2.39 13.95 14.39
CA LEU A 385 -2.45 15.42 14.43
C LEU A 385 -1.13 16.03 14.91
N ASN A 386 -0.46 15.44 15.92
CA ASN A 386 0.84 15.93 16.37
C ASN A 386 1.91 15.88 15.27
N VAL A 387 1.93 14.84 14.43
CA VAL A 387 2.92 14.75 13.34
C VAL A 387 2.53 15.59 12.12
N LEU A 388 1.24 15.71 11.80
CA LEU A 388 0.75 16.55 10.71
C LEU A 388 0.99 18.04 10.98
N MET A 389 0.77 18.48 12.23
CA MET A 389 0.92 19.88 12.66
C MET A 389 2.36 20.27 13.00
N ASP A 390 3.31 19.33 12.98
CA ASP A 390 4.71 19.65 13.24
C ASP A 390 5.38 20.26 12.00
N PRO A 391 5.88 21.51 12.06
CA PRO A 391 6.52 22.14 10.91
C PRO A 391 7.88 21.53 10.53
N GLU A 392 8.52 20.76 11.42
CA GLU A 392 9.82 20.13 11.16
C GLU A 392 9.72 18.80 10.40
N VAL A 393 8.49 18.28 10.22
CA VAL A 393 8.25 17.02 9.52
C VAL A 393 7.77 17.29 8.10
N ASP A 394 8.57 16.95 7.10
CA ASP A 394 8.26 17.19 5.69
C ASP A 394 7.45 16.05 5.04
N PHE A 395 7.61 14.82 5.55
CA PHE A 395 6.96 13.64 4.98
C PHE A 395 6.17 12.88 6.04
N VAL A 396 4.88 12.70 5.81
CA VAL A 396 3.99 11.96 6.70
C VAL A 396 3.33 10.81 5.95
N THR A 397 3.32 9.63 6.56
CA THR A 397 2.55 8.49 6.09
C THR A 397 1.47 8.11 7.10
N LEU A 398 0.22 8.01 6.65
CA LEU A 398 -0.90 7.55 7.46
C LEU A 398 -1.46 6.26 6.86
N ALA A 399 -1.19 5.13 7.51
CA ALA A 399 -1.81 3.86 7.17
C ALA A 399 -3.02 3.60 8.06
N GLY A 400 -3.96 2.79 7.61
CA GLY A 400 -5.06 2.33 8.45
C GLY A 400 -6.29 1.97 7.65
N THR A 401 -7.23 1.28 8.29
CA THR A 401 -8.48 0.83 7.65
C THR A 401 -9.37 2.01 7.27
N ALA A 402 -10.42 1.72 6.50
CA ALA A 402 -11.39 2.74 6.11
C ALA A 402 -12.15 3.28 7.33
N GLY A 403 -12.30 4.60 7.45
CA GLY A 403 -13.04 5.24 8.56
C GLY A 403 -12.22 5.64 9.78
N THR A 404 -10.90 5.48 9.73
CA THR A 404 -9.99 5.93 10.81
C THR A 404 -9.73 7.44 10.83
N GLY A 405 -10.24 8.17 9.82
CA GLY A 405 -10.17 9.63 9.76
C GLY A 405 -8.95 10.20 9.01
N LYS A 406 -8.13 9.38 8.34
CA LYS A 406 -6.93 9.80 7.58
C LYS A 406 -7.15 11.08 6.75
N THR A 407 -8.15 11.06 5.86
CA THR A 407 -8.39 12.16 4.90
C THR A 407 -8.87 13.40 5.65
N LEU A 408 -9.77 13.23 6.63
CA LEU A 408 -10.29 14.31 7.44
C LEU A 408 -9.18 15.01 8.23
N LEU A 409 -8.30 14.26 8.91
CA LEU A 409 -7.20 14.81 9.69
C LEU A 409 -6.18 15.54 8.80
N ALA A 410 -5.84 14.96 7.64
CA ALA A 410 -4.92 15.56 6.68
C ALA A 410 -5.47 16.86 6.07
N LEU A 411 -6.77 16.89 5.76
CA LEU A 411 -7.44 18.09 5.24
C LEU A 411 -7.56 19.18 6.31
N ALA A 412 -8.01 18.82 7.52
CA ALA A 412 -8.11 19.77 8.63
C ALA A 412 -6.75 20.42 8.93
N SER A 413 -5.70 19.60 9.04
CA SER A 413 -4.33 20.08 9.28
C SER A 413 -3.81 20.94 8.14
N GLY A 414 -4.12 20.58 6.89
CA GLY A 414 -3.76 21.35 5.72
C GLY A 414 -4.47 22.71 5.67
N LEU A 415 -5.77 22.75 5.98
CA LEU A 415 -6.55 23.98 5.97
C LEU A 415 -6.07 24.96 7.03
N THR A 416 -5.86 24.51 8.27
CA THR A 416 -5.25 25.35 9.32
C THR A 416 -3.89 25.88 8.86
N GLN A 417 -3.02 25.03 8.28
CA GLN A 417 -1.69 25.49 7.87
C GLN A 417 -1.67 26.37 6.60
N VAL A 418 -2.73 26.37 5.80
CA VAL A 418 -2.87 27.19 4.57
C VAL A 418 -3.63 28.50 4.81
N LEU A 419 -4.67 28.47 5.64
CA LEU A 419 -5.57 29.60 5.89
C LEU A 419 -5.20 30.35 7.17
N ASP A 420 -4.97 29.65 8.28
CA ASP A 420 -4.68 30.26 9.58
C ASP A 420 -3.20 30.60 9.70
N ASP A 421 -2.32 29.59 9.60
CA ASP A 421 -0.87 29.77 9.79
C ASP A 421 -0.18 30.37 8.56
N ARG A 422 -0.83 30.27 7.39
CA ARG A 422 -0.30 30.71 6.08
C ARG A 422 1.11 30.16 5.77
N ARG A 423 1.43 28.97 6.27
CA ARG A 423 2.71 28.27 6.04
C ARG A 423 2.80 27.72 4.62
N TYR A 424 1.68 27.18 4.13
CA TYR A 424 1.58 26.70 2.75
C TYR A 424 0.61 27.57 1.96
N THR A 425 0.85 27.62 0.66
CA THR A 425 0.08 28.48 -0.26
C THR A 425 -1.25 27.83 -0.66
N GLU A 426 -1.25 26.52 -0.89
CA GLU A 426 -2.42 25.74 -1.30
C GLU A 426 -2.26 24.26 -0.93
N ILE A 427 -3.39 23.56 -0.91
CA ILE A 427 -3.48 22.10 -0.80
C ILE A 427 -3.55 21.50 -2.20
N ILE A 428 -2.67 20.57 -2.53
CA ILE A 428 -2.76 19.76 -3.75
C ILE A 428 -3.18 18.35 -3.34
N MET A 429 -4.33 17.89 -3.83
CA MET A 429 -4.80 16.54 -3.58
C MET A 429 -4.72 15.70 -4.84
N THR A 430 -4.12 14.52 -4.73
CA THR A 430 -4.08 13.52 -5.79
C THR A 430 -4.49 12.16 -5.24
N ARG A 431 -5.09 11.32 -6.07
CA ARG A 431 -5.52 9.97 -5.72
C ARG A 431 -4.89 8.96 -6.66
N ALA A 432 -4.32 7.90 -6.11
CA ALA A 432 -3.79 6.79 -6.89
C ALA A 432 -4.94 5.87 -7.32
N THR A 433 -5.48 6.12 -8.51
CA THR A 433 -6.57 5.33 -9.08
C THR A 433 -6.03 4.07 -9.75
N VAL A 434 -6.65 2.92 -9.47
CA VAL A 434 -6.47 1.69 -10.26
C VAL A 434 -7.52 1.68 -11.36
N SER A 435 -7.10 1.55 -12.62
CA SER A 435 -8.01 1.36 -13.75
C SER A 435 -8.65 -0.03 -13.63
N VAL A 436 -9.96 -0.10 -13.42
CA VAL A 436 -10.71 -1.37 -13.48
C VAL A 436 -11.19 -1.56 -14.92
N GLY A 437 -10.43 -2.29 -15.73
CA GLY A 437 -10.76 -2.58 -17.15
C GLY A 437 -9.74 -2.03 -18.15
N GLU A 438 -10.04 -2.13 -19.46
CA GLU A 438 -9.27 -1.42 -20.51
C GLU A 438 -9.05 0.01 -20.03
N ASP A 439 -7.76 0.44 -20.00
CA ASP A 439 -7.30 1.77 -19.60
C ASP A 439 -8.41 2.76 -19.87
N ILE A 440 -8.96 3.39 -18.82
CA ILE A 440 -10.06 4.36 -18.94
C ILE A 440 -9.74 5.21 -20.17
N GLY A 441 -10.39 4.85 -21.28
CA GLY A 441 -10.20 5.54 -22.54
C GLY A 441 -10.54 6.97 -22.21
N PHE A 442 -9.67 7.90 -22.62
CA PHE A 442 -9.76 9.33 -22.36
C PHE A 442 -11.22 9.77 -22.17
N LEU A 443 -11.70 9.82 -20.91
CA LEU A 443 -13.01 10.38 -20.63
C LEU A 443 -12.96 11.79 -21.23
N PRO A 444 -13.77 12.15 -22.23
CA PRO A 444 -13.74 13.52 -22.74
C PRO A 444 -14.17 14.44 -21.60
N GLY A 445 -13.34 15.42 -21.26
CA GLY A 445 -13.60 16.30 -20.11
C GLY A 445 -12.32 16.83 -19.45
N THR A 446 -12.50 17.77 -18.53
CA THR A 446 -11.43 18.37 -17.73
C THR A 446 -10.84 17.36 -16.74
N GLU A 447 -9.64 17.65 -16.21
CA GLU A 447 -9.01 16.82 -15.16
C GLU A 447 -9.93 16.66 -13.94
N GLU A 448 -10.70 17.70 -13.59
CA GLU A 448 -11.65 17.69 -12.47
C GLU A 448 -12.87 16.79 -12.78
N GLU A 449 -13.46 16.89 -13.97
CA GLU A 449 -14.59 16.04 -14.38
C GLU A 449 -14.22 14.55 -14.39
N LYS A 450 -13.00 14.22 -14.81
CA LYS A 450 -12.46 12.84 -14.76
C LYS A 450 -12.29 12.31 -13.36
N MET A 451 -11.95 13.20 -12.42
CA MET A 451 -11.79 12.86 -11.01
C MET A 451 -13.12 12.93 -10.25
N GLY A 452 -14.20 13.40 -10.88
CA GLY A 452 -15.53 13.61 -10.31
C GLY A 452 -16.08 12.45 -9.48
N PRO A 453 -16.02 11.18 -9.93
CA PRO A 453 -16.48 10.05 -9.12
C PRO A 453 -15.76 9.91 -7.77
N TRP A 454 -14.53 10.38 -7.68
CA TRP A 454 -13.69 10.34 -6.48
C TRP A 454 -13.83 11.58 -5.60
N MET A 455 -14.47 12.64 -6.12
CA MET A 455 -14.65 13.92 -5.42
C MET A 455 -15.75 13.87 -4.36
N GLY A 456 -16.75 13.00 -4.48
CA GLY A 456 -17.87 12.95 -3.52
C GLY A 456 -17.41 12.78 -2.07
N ALA A 457 -16.48 11.86 -1.82
CA ALA A 457 -15.93 11.65 -0.48
C ALA A 457 -15.07 12.83 0.03
N LEU A 458 -14.45 13.58 -0.88
CA LEU A 458 -13.74 14.82 -0.52
C LEU A 458 -14.74 15.91 -0.16
N ASP A 459 -15.78 16.12 -0.99
CA ASP A 459 -16.82 17.11 -0.76
C ASP A 459 -17.55 16.88 0.58
N ASP A 460 -17.84 15.62 0.93
CA ASP A 460 -18.43 15.26 2.22
C ASP A 460 -17.54 15.71 3.41
N ASN A 461 -16.22 15.49 3.30
CA ASN A 461 -15.27 15.93 4.32
C ASN A 461 -15.18 17.48 4.37
N LEU A 462 -15.19 18.15 3.22
CA LEU A 462 -15.16 19.62 3.18
C LEU A 462 -16.42 20.24 3.76
N GLU A 463 -17.61 19.66 3.50
CA GLU A 463 -18.86 20.11 4.08
C GLU A 463 -18.84 19.98 5.62
N PHE A 464 -18.29 18.88 6.14
CA PHE A 464 -18.09 18.70 7.57
C PHE A 464 -17.14 19.77 8.16
N LEU A 465 -16.00 20.02 7.50
CA LEU A 465 -15.00 21.00 7.94
C LEU A 465 -15.53 22.44 7.90
N ALA A 466 -16.38 22.78 6.94
CA ALA A 466 -17.00 24.10 6.86
C ALA A 466 -18.07 24.35 7.95
N LYS A 467 -18.65 23.29 8.51
CA LYS A 467 -19.56 23.40 9.66
C LYS A 467 -18.81 23.69 10.97
N GLY A 468 -17.57 23.23 11.10
CA GLY A 468 -16.76 23.38 12.32
C GLY A 468 -16.22 24.79 12.57
N ASP A 469 -15.90 25.53 11.49
CA ASP A 469 -15.37 26.91 11.56
C ASP A 469 -16.47 27.98 11.65
N ALA A 470 -17.71 27.63 11.29
CA ALA A 470 -18.86 28.55 11.24
C ALA A 470 -19.51 28.80 12.62
N GLY A 471 -18.71 29.13 13.63
CA GLY A 471 -19.16 29.60 14.93
C GLY A 471 -19.90 30.94 14.81
N GLY A 472 -21.16 30.92 14.40
CA GLY A 472 -22.09 32.05 14.44
C GLY A 472 -22.43 32.72 13.11
N ALA A 473 -21.82 32.33 11.98
CA ALA A 473 -22.18 32.85 10.68
C ALA A 473 -23.34 32.05 10.07
N GLY A 474 -24.42 32.73 9.69
CA GLY A 474 -25.58 32.11 9.03
C GLY A 474 -25.23 31.41 7.71
N GLU A 475 -26.26 30.94 6.99
CA GLU A 475 -26.12 30.18 5.72
C GLU A 475 -25.20 30.86 4.68
N TRP A 476 -25.20 32.19 4.64
CA TRP A 476 -24.35 32.99 3.77
C TRP A 476 -22.85 32.96 4.14
N GLY A 477 -22.52 32.97 5.43
CA GLY A 477 -21.13 32.85 5.88
C GLY A 477 -20.55 31.47 5.61
N ARG A 478 -21.38 30.42 5.71
CA ARG A 478 -20.99 29.05 5.35
C ARG A 478 -20.69 28.91 3.86
N ALA A 479 -21.47 29.56 2.99
CA ALA A 479 -21.22 29.56 1.55
C ALA A 479 -19.89 30.24 1.20
N ALA A 480 -19.60 31.40 1.81
CA ALA A 480 -18.34 32.11 1.61
C ALA A 480 -17.13 31.32 2.15
N THR A 481 -17.25 30.70 3.32
CA THR A 481 -16.20 29.82 3.87
C THR A 481 -15.95 28.60 2.97
N ASN A 482 -17.03 27.97 2.45
CA ASN A 482 -16.91 26.86 1.50
C ASN A 482 -16.20 27.26 0.21
N GLU A 483 -16.54 28.42 -0.35
CA GLU A 483 -15.89 28.93 -1.56
C GLU A 483 -14.40 29.22 -1.32
N LEU A 484 -14.07 29.84 -0.18
CA LEU A 484 -12.68 30.09 0.22
C LEU A 484 -11.89 28.79 0.38
N ILE A 485 -12.44 27.80 1.09
CA ILE A 485 -11.82 26.48 1.27
C ILE A 485 -11.54 25.83 -0.09
N ARG A 486 -12.57 25.77 -0.96
CA ARG A 486 -12.45 25.19 -2.30
C ARG A 486 -11.42 25.91 -3.16
N SER A 487 -11.30 27.24 -3.03
CA SER A 487 -10.31 28.01 -3.79
C SER A 487 -8.86 27.61 -3.50
N ARG A 488 -8.59 27.12 -2.27
CA ARG A 488 -7.26 26.71 -1.78
C ARG A 488 -6.94 25.24 -2.00
N ILE A 489 -7.90 24.42 -2.44
CA ILE A 489 -7.70 23.00 -2.72
C ILE A 489 -7.67 22.79 -4.22
N LYS A 490 -6.58 22.22 -4.73
CA LYS A 490 -6.41 21.84 -6.13
C LYS A 490 -6.35 20.34 -6.27
N ILE A 491 -7.34 19.78 -6.97
CA ILE A 491 -7.35 18.36 -7.31
C ILE A 491 -6.52 18.18 -8.57
N LYS A 492 -5.53 17.29 -8.51
CA LYS A 492 -4.60 17.03 -9.61
C LYS A 492 -4.39 15.54 -9.80
N SER A 493 -4.21 15.14 -11.05
CA SER A 493 -3.82 13.78 -11.40
C SER A 493 -2.37 13.52 -11.03
N MET A 494 -2.05 12.24 -10.89
CA MET A 494 -0.68 11.77 -10.68
C MET A 494 0.28 12.20 -11.80
N ASN A 495 -0.21 12.29 -13.04
CA ASN A 495 0.60 12.69 -14.19
C ASN A 495 0.96 14.18 -14.15
N PHE A 496 0.10 15.03 -13.61
CA PHE A 496 0.37 16.46 -13.43
C PHE A 496 1.63 16.71 -12.60
N MET A 497 1.92 15.84 -11.63
CA MET A 497 3.06 15.96 -10.72
C MET A 497 4.40 15.73 -11.41
N ARG A 498 4.43 15.00 -12.53
CA ARG A 498 5.68 14.62 -13.21
C ARG A 498 6.37 15.83 -13.82
N GLY A 499 7.70 15.91 -13.62
CA GLY A 499 8.53 16.97 -14.21
C GLY A 499 8.38 18.35 -13.57
N ARG A 500 7.60 18.49 -12.50
CA ARG A 500 7.41 19.76 -11.76
C ARG A 500 8.19 19.77 -10.45
N THR A 501 8.31 20.93 -9.84
CA THR A 501 8.80 21.08 -8.46
C THR A 501 7.80 21.95 -7.71
N PHE A 502 7.36 21.51 -6.54
CA PHE A 502 6.35 22.17 -5.72
C PHE A 502 7.02 22.85 -4.53
N LEU A 503 6.78 24.15 -4.36
CA LEU A 503 7.32 24.97 -3.28
C LEU A 503 6.20 25.45 -2.37
N ASN A 504 6.39 25.38 -1.05
CA ASN A 504 5.43 25.85 -0.06
C ASN A 504 4.01 25.27 -0.29
N LYS A 505 3.92 23.96 -0.60
CA LYS A 505 2.65 23.25 -0.85
C LYS A 505 2.35 22.22 0.25
N TRP A 506 1.06 22.01 0.50
CA TRP A 506 0.56 20.88 1.27
C TRP A 506 0.04 19.82 0.30
N ILE A 507 0.75 18.72 0.11
CA ILE A 507 0.42 17.71 -0.90
C ILE A 507 -0.14 16.47 -0.23
N ILE A 508 -1.36 16.07 -0.58
CA ILE A 508 -2.02 14.85 -0.11
C ILE A 508 -2.05 13.85 -1.27
N ILE A 509 -1.50 12.66 -1.05
CA ILE A 509 -1.58 11.51 -1.96
C ILE A 509 -2.44 10.45 -1.28
N ASP A 510 -3.68 10.34 -1.75
CA ASP A 510 -4.67 9.39 -1.25
C ASP A 510 -4.65 8.07 -2.04
N GLU A 511 -5.09 6.99 -1.40
CA GLU A 511 -4.99 5.60 -1.87
C GLU A 511 -3.56 5.17 -2.24
N ALA A 512 -2.56 5.68 -1.52
CA ALA A 512 -1.15 5.48 -1.81
C ALA A 512 -0.72 4.00 -1.81
N GLN A 513 -1.50 3.08 -1.24
CA GLN A 513 -1.24 1.64 -1.31
C GLN A 513 -1.22 1.10 -2.74
N ASN A 514 -1.93 1.76 -3.67
CA ASN A 514 -2.02 1.37 -5.08
C ASN A 514 -0.84 1.85 -5.93
N LEU A 515 0.12 2.56 -5.32
CA LEU A 515 1.33 3.02 -6.01
C LEU A 515 2.43 1.96 -5.97
N THR A 516 3.20 1.85 -7.04
CA THR A 516 4.49 1.14 -7.03
C THR A 516 5.57 1.97 -6.32
N PRO A 517 6.64 1.36 -5.79
CA PRO A 517 7.79 2.09 -5.23
C PRO A 517 8.39 3.14 -6.18
N LYS A 518 8.41 2.86 -7.48
CA LYS A 518 8.90 3.79 -8.51
C LYS A 518 8.00 5.00 -8.67
N GLN A 519 6.68 4.81 -8.68
CA GLN A 519 5.71 5.91 -8.74
C GLN A 519 5.77 6.76 -7.47
N MET A 520 5.84 6.12 -6.30
CA MET A 520 6.01 6.80 -5.02
C MET A 520 7.26 7.70 -5.02
N LYS A 521 8.41 7.14 -5.40
CA LYS A 521 9.65 7.92 -5.56
C LYS A 521 9.50 9.09 -6.53
N THR A 522 8.81 8.87 -7.65
CA THR A 522 8.60 9.91 -8.68
C THR A 522 7.79 11.09 -8.15
N LEU A 523 6.83 10.86 -7.26
CA LEU A 523 6.04 11.90 -6.61
C LEU A 523 6.79 12.61 -5.50
N ILE A 524 7.38 11.87 -4.56
CA ILE A 524 8.04 12.46 -3.38
C ILE A 524 9.18 13.39 -3.80
N THR A 525 9.93 13.01 -4.83
CA THR A 525 11.03 13.83 -5.39
C THR A 525 10.59 15.13 -6.07
N ARG A 526 9.29 15.46 -6.06
CA ARG A 526 8.74 16.73 -6.55
C ARG A 526 8.56 17.76 -5.46
N ALA A 527 8.68 17.39 -4.19
CA ALA A 527 8.73 18.35 -3.10
C ALA A 527 10.03 19.17 -3.20
N GLY A 528 9.89 20.48 -3.40
CA GLY A 528 10.95 21.44 -3.12
C GLY A 528 10.79 22.04 -1.71
N PRO A 529 11.63 23.02 -1.35
CA PRO A 529 11.62 23.62 -0.02
C PRO A 529 10.25 24.10 0.46
N GLY A 530 10.00 23.88 1.76
CA GLY A 530 8.77 24.28 2.44
C GLY A 530 7.52 23.49 2.03
N THR A 531 7.67 22.38 1.30
CA THR A 531 6.55 21.52 0.93
C THR A 531 6.45 20.32 1.86
N LYS A 532 5.23 20.06 2.36
CA LYS A 532 4.92 18.84 3.11
C LYS A 532 4.15 17.87 2.24
N ILE A 533 4.56 16.60 2.22
CA ILE A 533 3.86 15.51 1.52
C ILE A 533 3.24 14.56 2.55
N ILE A 534 1.96 14.25 2.35
CA ILE A 534 1.17 13.33 3.16
C ILE A 534 0.72 12.19 2.26
N CYS A 535 1.27 11.00 2.46
CA CYS A 535 0.83 9.77 1.80
C CYS A 535 -0.09 9.00 2.71
N MET A 536 -1.24 8.58 2.20
CA MET A 536 -2.21 7.88 3.03
C MET A 536 -2.91 6.77 2.26
N GLY A 537 -3.26 5.70 2.96
CA GLY A 537 -3.82 4.50 2.34
C GLY A 537 -4.23 3.42 3.33
N ASN A 538 -4.77 2.34 2.79
CA ASN A 538 -5.17 1.13 3.52
C ASN A 538 -4.47 -0.08 2.89
N LEU A 539 -3.46 -0.64 3.56
CA LEU A 539 -2.67 -1.75 3.00
C LEU A 539 -3.47 -3.05 2.89
N ALA A 540 -4.49 -3.24 3.72
CA ALA A 540 -5.43 -4.35 3.59
C ALA A 540 -6.40 -4.22 2.39
N GLN A 541 -6.37 -3.09 1.66
CA GLN A 541 -7.25 -2.81 0.52
C GLN A 541 -6.42 -2.31 -0.67
N ILE A 542 -5.60 -3.22 -1.21
CA ILE A 542 -4.89 -3.01 -2.47
C ILE A 542 -5.83 -3.40 -3.63
N ASP A 543 -6.16 -2.43 -4.48
CA ASP A 543 -7.15 -2.62 -5.55
C ASP A 543 -6.54 -3.24 -6.83
N THR A 544 -5.20 -3.32 -6.90
CA THR A 544 -4.48 -3.84 -8.07
C THR A 544 -3.91 -5.23 -7.82
N PRO A 545 -4.13 -6.21 -8.72
CA PRO A 545 -3.63 -7.57 -8.56
C PRO A 545 -2.10 -7.69 -8.71
N TYR A 546 -1.43 -6.63 -9.13
CA TYR A 546 0.02 -6.59 -9.35
C TYR A 546 0.82 -6.12 -8.12
N LEU A 547 0.13 -5.71 -7.06
CA LEU A 547 0.76 -5.28 -5.81
C LEU A 547 0.25 -6.13 -4.65
N THR A 548 1.12 -6.27 -3.67
CA THR A 548 0.89 -6.91 -2.36
C THR A 548 1.28 -5.92 -1.27
N GLU A 549 0.96 -6.23 -0.02
CA GLU A 549 1.35 -5.39 1.12
C GLU A 549 2.86 -5.14 1.13
N GLY A 550 3.67 -6.19 0.95
CA GLY A 550 5.14 -6.07 0.89
C GLY A 550 5.70 -5.37 -0.36
N SER A 551 4.95 -5.29 -1.46
CA SER A 551 5.40 -4.65 -2.72
C SER A 551 4.78 -3.27 -2.99
N SER A 552 3.85 -2.82 -2.14
CA SER A 552 3.26 -1.49 -2.21
C SER A 552 4.29 -0.38 -2.04
N GLY A 553 4.13 0.69 -2.81
CA GLY A 553 4.90 1.92 -2.69
C GLY A 553 4.70 2.64 -1.36
N LEU A 554 3.53 2.48 -0.72
CA LEU A 554 3.28 3.00 0.63
C LEU A 554 4.14 2.28 1.66
N THR A 555 4.11 0.95 1.67
CA THR A 555 4.96 0.09 2.50
C THR A 555 6.45 0.41 2.31
N TYR A 556 6.87 0.52 1.06
CA TYR A 556 8.24 0.92 0.71
C TYR A 556 8.61 2.30 1.29
N ALA A 557 7.71 3.28 1.22
CA ALA A 557 7.96 4.60 1.79
C ALA A 557 8.08 4.54 3.32
N VAL A 558 7.19 3.82 4.01
CA VAL A 558 7.26 3.66 5.47
C VAL A 558 8.62 3.09 5.89
N ASP A 559 9.06 2.01 5.23
CA ASP A 559 10.34 1.35 5.55
C ASP A 559 11.55 2.26 5.31
N ARG A 560 11.56 3.04 4.21
CA ARG A 560 12.69 3.89 3.85
C ARG A 560 12.76 5.20 4.61
N PHE A 561 11.63 5.68 5.11
CA PHE A 561 11.55 6.94 5.86
C PHE A 561 11.50 6.73 7.38
N LYS A 562 11.39 5.49 7.88
CA LYS A 562 11.49 5.23 9.33
C LYS A 562 12.84 5.71 9.87
N GLY A 563 12.81 6.44 10.98
CA GLY A 563 13.99 7.03 11.60
C GLY A 563 14.55 8.28 10.90
N TRP A 564 14.00 8.73 9.77
CA TRP A 564 14.39 10.01 9.19
C TRP A 564 13.83 11.17 10.06
N PRO A 565 14.66 12.16 10.47
CA PRO A 565 14.21 13.23 11.37
C PRO A 565 13.06 14.09 10.86
N HIS A 566 12.89 14.19 9.54
CA HIS A 566 11.81 14.94 8.90
C HIS A 566 10.69 14.03 8.37
N GLY A 567 10.68 12.75 8.78
CA GLY A 567 9.70 11.75 8.39
C GLY A 567 8.86 11.30 9.58
N GLY A 568 7.58 11.03 9.34
CA GLY A 568 6.66 10.50 10.33
C GLY A 568 5.75 9.43 9.75
N HIS A 569 5.46 8.40 10.53
CA HIS A 569 4.50 7.36 10.18
C HIS A 569 3.54 7.14 11.35
N ILE A 570 2.26 6.93 11.06
CA ILE A 570 1.27 6.43 12.01
C ILE A 570 0.37 5.42 11.31
N THR A 571 0.21 4.26 11.93
CA THR A 571 -0.87 3.32 11.61
C THR A 571 -2.06 3.59 12.53
N LEU A 572 -3.21 3.91 11.93
CA LEU A 572 -4.49 4.04 12.61
C LEU A 572 -5.20 2.68 12.53
N ALA A 573 -5.15 1.91 13.62
CA ALA A 573 -5.71 0.57 13.69
C ALA A 573 -7.21 0.56 14.00
N ARG A 574 -7.69 1.53 14.79
CA ARG A 574 -9.10 1.58 15.23
C ARG A 574 -9.91 2.62 14.46
N GLY A 575 -10.94 2.15 13.77
CA GLY A 575 -11.97 3.00 13.18
C GLY A 575 -12.83 3.66 14.25
N GLU A 576 -13.32 4.87 13.97
CA GLU A 576 -14.31 5.57 14.81
C GLU A 576 -15.66 5.54 14.09
N ARG A 577 -16.04 4.37 13.55
CA ARG A 577 -17.25 4.21 12.76
C ARG A 577 -18.43 3.80 13.64
N SER A 578 -19.60 3.66 13.02
CA SER A 578 -20.77 3.11 13.70
C SER A 578 -20.51 1.64 14.06
N ARG A 579 -21.18 1.16 15.11
CA ARG A 579 -21.14 -0.25 15.56
C ARG A 579 -21.30 -1.27 14.43
N LEU A 580 -22.04 -0.92 13.36
CA LEU A 580 -22.23 -1.78 12.18
C LEU A 580 -20.96 -1.94 11.36
N ALA A 581 -20.25 -0.84 11.09
CA ALA A 581 -19.08 -0.87 10.22
C ALA A 581 -17.85 -1.45 10.94
N ASP A 582 -17.75 -1.27 12.26
CA ASP A 582 -16.71 -1.92 13.06
C ASP A 582 -16.91 -3.44 13.03
N PHE A 583 -18.14 -3.92 13.32
CA PHE A 583 -18.46 -5.34 13.23
C PHE A 583 -18.24 -5.90 11.82
N ALA A 584 -18.65 -5.18 10.77
CA ALA A 584 -18.45 -5.61 9.39
C ALA A 584 -16.96 -5.73 9.02
N SER A 585 -16.09 -4.85 9.54
CA SER A 585 -14.64 -4.90 9.27
C SER A 585 -13.95 -6.07 9.99
N GLU A 586 -14.53 -6.57 11.07
CA GLU A 586 -14.01 -7.73 11.80
C GLU A 586 -14.46 -9.07 11.20
N VAL A 587 -15.64 -9.14 10.57
CA VAL A 587 -16.27 -10.40 10.15
C VAL A 587 -16.30 -10.66 8.64
N LEU A 588 -16.05 -9.64 7.80
CA LEU A 588 -15.99 -9.73 6.34
C LEU A 588 -14.54 -9.58 5.87
#